data_AF-A0AAJ3HHJ2-F1
#
_entry.id   AF-A0AAJ3HHJ2-F1
#
_cell.length_a   1.000
_cell.length_b   1.000
_cell.length_c   1.000
_cell.angle_alpha   90.00
_cell.angle_beta   90.00
_cell.angle_gamma   90.00
#
_symmetry.space_group_name_H-M   'P 1'
#
loop_
_entity.id
_entity.type
_entity.pdbx_description
1 polymer ?
#
loop_
_entity_poly.entity_id
_entity_poly.type
_entity_poly.pdbx_seq_one_letter_code
_entity_poly.pdbx_strand_id
1 'polypeptide(L)'
;MSRILRERFTDPDPVEMRAVSAVHVDDDLRGWKSRFPMGQLVYGTGDARVRLDDRTLAHVKTIALMKLRRNESFALTVRQDSTTDGRTTLWLHPAIALQFSFDSDEVGEMDRALLEGFMHEANTGEVVVHATTGDDATAGSAK
;
A
#
# COMPACT_ATOMS: atom_id res chain seq x y z
N MET A 1 9.15 -44.02 46.23
CA MET A 1 8.03 -43.95 47.19
C MET A 1 7.33 -42.63 46.93
N SER A 2 6.26 -42.61 46.11
CA SER A 2 4.84 -42.72 46.54
C SER A 2 4.39 -41.44 47.28
N ARG A 3 3.62 -40.55 46.62
CA ARG A 3 2.13 -40.50 46.50
C ARG A 3 1.42 -39.81 47.69
N ILE A 4 0.70 -38.71 47.36
CA ILE A 4 -0.76 -38.45 47.65
C ILE A 4 -1.13 -38.14 49.13
N LEU A 5 -2.06 -37.24 49.54
CA LEU A 5 -3.14 -36.43 48.96
C LEU A 5 -3.67 -35.41 50.02
N ARG A 6 -4.56 -34.48 49.59
CA ARG A 6 -5.73 -33.90 50.31
C ARG A 6 -5.47 -32.83 51.40
N GLU A 7 -6.27 -31.78 51.62
CA GLU A 7 -7.58 -31.37 51.11
C GLU A 7 -7.89 -29.90 51.50
N ARG A 8 -8.67 -29.21 50.64
CA ARG A 8 -9.72 -28.19 50.89
C ARG A 8 -9.44 -26.98 51.80
N PHE A 9 -9.53 -25.78 51.21
CA PHE A 9 -10.10 -24.61 51.88
C PHE A 9 -10.84 -23.70 50.87
N THR A 10 -12.17 -23.70 51.03
CA THR A 10 -13.19 -22.64 50.87
C THR A 10 -12.88 -21.37 50.05
N ASP A 11 -13.71 -21.12 49.02
CA ASP A 11 -13.99 -19.81 48.38
C ASP A 11 -14.92 -18.99 49.32
N PRO A 12 -14.77 -17.66 49.56
CA PRO A 12 -14.91 -16.62 48.52
C PRO A 12 -14.05 -15.34 48.66
N ASP A 13 -13.65 -14.74 47.53
CA ASP A 13 -13.97 -13.33 47.18
C ASP A 13 -13.57 -13.02 45.72
N PRO A 14 -14.52 -12.60 44.84
CA PRO A 14 -14.24 -12.36 43.44
C PRO A 14 -13.76 -10.92 43.24
N VAL A 15 -12.49 -10.63 43.55
CA VAL A 15 -11.87 -9.32 43.23
C VAL A 15 -10.56 -9.43 42.43
N GLU A 16 -10.11 -10.63 42.07
CA GLU A 16 -9.05 -10.78 41.05
C GLU A 16 -9.64 -11.22 39.72
N MET A 17 -10.22 -10.26 39.02
CA MET A 17 -10.35 -10.31 37.57
C MET A 17 -8.95 -10.42 36.93
N ARG A 18 -8.44 -11.64 36.77
CA ARG A 18 -7.62 -12.01 35.62
C ARG A 18 -8.44 -12.93 34.75
N ALA A 19 -9.27 -12.31 33.91
CA ALA A 19 -9.90 -12.98 32.78
C ALA A 19 -8.79 -13.40 31.79
N VAL A 20 -8.30 -14.62 31.96
CA VAL A 20 -7.80 -15.41 30.84
C VAL A 20 -9.04 -16.06 30.24
N SER A 21 -9.57 -15.49 29.18
CA SER A 21 -10.59 -16.13 28.35
C SER A 21 -10.60 -15.51 26.98
N ALA A 22 -10.57 -16.39 25.99
CA ALA A 22 -10.90 -16.21 24.59
C ALA A 22 -11.46 -14.82 24.27
N VAL A 23 -10.59 -13.97 23.71
CA VAL A 23 -11.04 -12.72 23.12
C VAL A 23 -11.89 -13.09 21.92
N HIS A 24 -13.19 -12.91 22.10
CA HIS A 24 -14.13 -12.63 21.04
C HIS A 24 -13.47 -11.60 20.12
N VAL A 25 -13.11 -12.01 18.91
CA VAL A 25 -12.57 -11.09 17.90
C VAL A 25 -13.78 -10.34 17.34
N ASP A 26 -14.23 -9.33 18.09
CA ASP A 26 -15.20 -8.36 17.62
C ASP A 26 -14.55 -7.49 16.56
N ASP A 27 -15.29 -7.39 15.45
CA ASP A 27 -15.04 -6.65 14.22
C ASP A 27 -14.90 -5.13 14.48
N ASP A 28 -13.73 -4.68 14.94
CA ASP A 28 -13.39 -3.25 15.07
C ASP A 28 -12.14 -2.85 14.24
N LEU A 29 -12.09 -3.31 12.98
CA LEU A 29 -11.07 -2.96 11.99
C LEU A 29 -11.59 -1.97 10.92
N ARG A 30 -12.37 -0.95 11.33
CA ARG A 30 -12.84 0.14 10.45
C ARG A 30 -12.31 1.54 10.80
N GLY A 31 -11.14 1.63 11.44
CA GLY A 31 -10.57 2.93 11.85
C GLY A 31 -9.08 3.13 11.62
N TRP A 32 -8.33 2.10 11.21
CA TRP A 32 -6.88 2.21 10.98
C TRP A 32 -6.47 2.03 9.51
N LYS A 33 -7.42 1.69 8.62
CA LYS A 33 -7.26 1.69 7.16
C LYS A 33 -6.92 3.12 6.71
N SER A 34 -5.75 3.32 6.12
CA SER A 34 -5.14 4.57 5.63
C SER A 34 -4.59 5.56 6.67
N ARG A 35 -3.86 5.09 7.69
CA ARG A 35 -2.95 5.99 8.42
C ARG A 35 -1.67 6.35 7.63
N PHE A 36 -1.51 5.82 6.41
CA PHE A 36 -0.46 6.22 5.49
C PHE A 36 -1.05 7.09 4.38
N PRO A 37 -0.43 8.24 4.07
CA PRO A 37 -0.93 9.14 3.04
C PRO A 37 -0.87 8.45 1.66
N MET A 38 -1.97 8.59 0.92
CA MET A 38 -2.20 7.97 -0.38
C MET A 38 -2.04 9.01 -1.48
N GLY A 39 -1.77 8.56 -2.71
CA GLY A 39 -1.66 9.43 -3.86
C GLY A 39 -2.15 8.75 -5.13
N GLN A 40 -2.30 9.55 -6.19
CA GLN A 40 -2.86 9.14 -7.46
C GLN A 40 -1.99 9.55 -8.63
N LEU A 41 -1.72 8.58 -9.51
CA LEU A 41 -1.14 8.78 -10.84
C LEU A 41 -2.27 8.76 -11.86
N VAL A 42 -2.38 9.81 -12.66
CA VAL A 42 -3.32 9.89 -13.79
C VAL A 42 -2.52 9.93 -15.09
N TYR A 43 -2.87 9.05 -16.02
CA TYR A 43 -2.18 8.93 -17.31
C TYR A 43 -3.13 9.09 -18.50
N GLY A 44 -2.83 10.05 -19.37
CA GLY A 44 -3.64 10.39 -20.54
C GLY A 44 -4.91 11.17 -20.19
N THR A 45 -5.87 11.16 -21.11
CA THR A 45 -7.16 11.86 -20.98
C THR A 45 -8.32 10.94 -20.59
N GLY A 46 -8.03 9.67 -20.30
CA GLY A 46 -9.03 8.68 -19.87
C GLY A 46 -9.06 8.49 -18.35
N ASP A 47 -9.86 7.56 -17.88
CA ASP A 47 -10.02 7.24 -16.45
C ASP A 47 -8.91 6.32 -15.90
N ALA A 48 -7.76 6.25 -16.56
CA ALA A 48 -6.62 5.47 -16.09
C ALA A 48 -5.98 6.17 -14.88
N ARG A 49 -6.45 5.78 -13.70
CA ARG A 49 -5.98 6.25 -12.40
C ARG A 49 -5.38 5.10 -11.62
N VAL A 50 -4.18 5.29 -11.09
CA VAL A 50 -3.51 4.32 -10.23
C VAL A 50 -3.31 4.94 -8.86
N ARG A 51 -3.79 4.26 -7.81
CA ARG A 51 -3.49 4.63 -6.43
C ARG A 51 -2.20 3.97 -5.97
N LEU A 52 -1.31 4.76 -5.38
CA LEU A 52 -0.04 4.34 -4.80
C LEU A 52 0.13 5.03 -3.45
N ASP A 53 0.93 4.47 -2.55
CA ASP A 53 1.38 5.20 -1.36
C ASP A 53 2.15 6.44 -1.78
N ASP A 54 2.00 7.55 -1.05
CA ASP A 54 2.64 8.84 -1.40
C ASP A 54 4.16 8.71 -1.54
N ARG A 55 4.79 7.90 -0.69
CA ARG A 55 6.23 7.60 -0.78
C ARG A 55 6.54 6.97 -2.13
N THR A 56 5.86 5.89 -2.52
CA THR A 56 6.07 5.21 -3.81
C THR A 56 5.80 6.16 -4.98
N LEU A 57 4.70 6.93 -4.91
CA LEU A 57 4.33 7.91 -5.93
C LEU A 57 5.39 9.00 -6.10
N ALA A 58 6.03 9.45 -5.03
CA ALA A 58 7.10 10.45 -5.08
C ALA A 58 8.34 9.95 -5.84
N HIS A 59 8.70 8.67 -5.65
CA HIS A 59 9.80 8.06 -6.39
C HIS A 59 9.42 7.90 -7.87
N VAL A 60 8.21 7.41 -8.17
CA VAL A 60 7.70 7.29 -9.55
C VAL A 60 7.66 8.64 -10.25
N LYS A 61 7.20 9.69 -9.57
CA LYS A 61 7.24 11.07 -10.09
C LYS A 61 8.65 11.50 -10.45
N THR A 62 9.61 11.22 -9.57
CA THR A 62 11.01 11.63 -9.77
C THR A 62 11.62 10.94 -10.99
N ILE A 63 11.52 9.61 -11.08
CA ILE A 63 12.06 8.85 -12.22
C ILE A 63 11.35 9.23 -13.53
N ALA A 64 10.03 9.42 -13.50
CA ALA A 64 9.25 9.82 -14.68
C ALA A 64 9.70 11.19 -15.20
N LEU A 65 9.81 12.19 -14.31
CA LEU A 65 10.29 13.52 -14.69
C LEU A 65 11.73 13.49 -15.22
N MET A 66 12.59 12.64 -14.65
CA MET A 66 13.97 12.47 -15.13
C MET A 66 14.02 11.88 -16.55
N LYS A 67 13.29 10.79 -16.81
CA LYS A 67 13.34 10.08 -18.09
C LYS A 67 12.57 10.78 -19.20
N LEU A 68 11.33 11.20 -18.93
CA LEU A 68 10.47 11.81 -19.95
C LEU A 68 11.03 13.14 -20.46
N ARG A 69 11.73 13.92 -19.61
CA ARG A 69 12.44 15.14 -20.06
C ARG A 69 13.58 14.88 -21.03
N ARG A 70 14.15 13.67 -21.03
CA ARG A 70 15.16 13.20 -21.99
C ARG A 70 14.54 12.45 -23.17
N ASN A 71 13.22 12.52 -23.31
CA ASN A 71 12.46 11.79 -24.31
C ASN A 71 12.60 10.25 -24.19
N GLU A 72 12.90 9.75 -22.99
CA GLU A 72 13.03 8.33 -22.70
C GLU A 72 11.71 7.79 -22.16
N SER A 73 11.03 6.97 -22.95
CA SER A 73 9.79 6.28 -22.52
C SER A 73 10.11 4.96 -21.82
N PHE A 74 9.24 4.54 -20.91
CA PHE A 74 9.41 3.29 -20.16
C PHE A 74 8.06 2.74 -19.69
N ALA A 75 8.01 1.45 -19.37
CA ALA A 75 6.85 0.82 -18.79
C ALA A 75 6.83 0.97 -17.26
N LEU A 76 5.66 1.22 -16.69
CA LEU A 76 5.39 1.19 -15.25
C LEU A 76 4.37 0.08 -14.99
N THR A 77 4.80 -1.01 -14.37
CA THR A 77 3.94 -2.11 -13.98
C THR A 77 3.57 -1.98 -12.52
N VAL A 78 2.27 -1.95 -12.26
CA VAL A 78 1.67 -1.82 -10.95
C VAL A 78 1.08 -3.17 -10.58
N ARG A 79 1.56 -3.77 -9.50
CA ARG A 79 1.03 -5.01 -8.93
C ARG A 79 0.09 -4.67 -7.80
N GLN A 80 -1.09 -5.29 -7.78
CA GLN A 80 -2.02 -5.10 -6.68
C GLN A 80 -1.70 -6.09 -5.56
N ASP A 81 -1.61 -5.61 -4.33
CA ASP A 81 -1.32 -6.47 -3.18
C ASP A 81 -2.54 -7.31 -2.71
N SER A 82 -3.62 -7.33 -3.49
CA SER A 82 -4.85 -8.07 -3.18
C SER A 82 -4.75 -9.56 -3.54
N THR A 83 -5.62 -10.39 -2.95
CA THR A 83 -5.70 -11.84 -3.19
C THR A 83 -6.01 -12.23 -4.63
N THR A 84 -6.48 -11.28 -5.45
CA THR A 84 -6.64 -11.45 -6.90
C THR A 84 -5.40 -10.87 -7.58
N ASP A 85 -4.59 -11.72 -8.20
CA ASP A 85 -3.30 -11.41 -8.83
C ASP A 85 -3.47 -10.52 -10.07
N GLY A 86 -3.79 -9.25 -9.83
CA GLY A 86 -3.93 -8.22 -10.84
C GLY A 86 -2.63 -7.45 -11.01
N ARG A 87 -2.18 -7.29 -12.27
CA ARG A 87 -1.15 -6.32 -12.63
C ARG A 87 -1.63 -5.43 -13.77
N THR A 88 -1.29 -4.16 -13.71
CA THR A 88 -1.56 -3.19 -14.77
C THR A 88 -0.24 -2.58 -15.22
N THR A 89 0.03 -2.59 -16.53
CA THR A 89 1.23 -1.97 -17.09
C THR A 89 0.84 -0.71 -17.86
N LEU A 90 1.40 0.42 -17.46
CA LEU A 90 1.28 1.70 -18.15
C LEU A 90 2.53 1.94 -18.99
N TRP A 91 2.36 2.26 -20.26
CA TRP A 91 3.47 2.77 -21.07
C TRP A 91 3.57 4.27 -20.85
N LEU A 92 4.66 4.78 -20.27
CA LEU A 92 4.84 6.21 -20.02
C LEU A 92 5.65 6.86 -21.14
N HIS A 93 5.06 7.87 -21.78
CA HIS A 93 5.61 8.55 -22.94
C HIS A 93 5.47 10.08 -22.81
N PRO A 94 6.47 10.90 -23.20
CA PRO A 94 6.50 12.34 -22.97
C PRO A 94 5.41 13.14 -23.70
N ALA A 95 4.84 12.58 -24.77
CA ALA A 95 3.75 13.20 -25.52
C ALA A 95 2.35 12.99 -24.90
N ILE A 96 2.24 12.23 -23.79
CA ILE A 96 0.96 11.92 -23.14
C ILE A 96 0.94 12.61 -21.77
N ALA A 97 -0.18 13.26 -21.45
CA ALA A 97 -0.34 13.96 -20.19
C ALA A 97 -0.16 13.02 -18.98
N LEU A 98 0.58 13.48 -17.98
CA LEU A 98 0.88 12.75 -16.76
C LEU A 98 0.68 13.69 -15.57
N GLN A 99 -0.17 13.29 -14.63
CA GLN A 99 -0.47 14.06 -13.42
C GLN A 99 -0.22 13.21 -12.18
N PHE A 100 0.37 13.84 -11.16
CA PHE A 100 0.62 13.27 -9.85
C PHE A 100 -0.15 14.10 -8.82
N SER A 101 -1.05 13.48 -8.08
CA SER A 101 -1.78 14.09 -6.97
C SER A 101 -1.42 13.36 -5.68
N PHE A 102 -1.09 14.09 -4.64
CA PHE A 102 -0.70 13.56 -3.32
C PHE A 102 -1.76 14.01 -2.32
N ASP A 103 -2.14 13.14 -1.38
CA ASP A 103 -3.10 13.50 -0.34
C ASP A 103 -2.45 14.32 0.79
N SER A 104 -1.12 14.24 0.94
CA SER A 104 -0.35 15.06 1.87
C SER A 104 0.40 16.19 1.17
N ASP A 105 0.40 17.38 1.78
CA ASP A 105 1.28 18.49 1.39
C ASP A 105 2.74 18.26 1.85
N GLU A 106 2.97 17.30 2.76
CA GLU A 106 4.31 16.94 3.20
C GLU A 106 5.03 16.16 2.10
N VAL A 107 6.18 16.70 1.66
CA VAL A 107 7.06 15.98 0.73
C VAL A 107 7.64 14.78 1.48
N GLY A 108 7.06 13.60 1.28
CA GLY A 108 7.53 12.37 1.91
C GLY A 108 9.02 12.14 1.69
N GLU A 109 9.69 11.55 2.69
CA GLU A 109 11.13 11.30 2.63
C GLU A 109 11.51 10.48 1.39
N MET A 110 12.40 11.06 0.57
CA MET A 110 12.95 10.40 -0.60
C MET A 110 14.02 9.40 -0.18
N ASP A 111 13.80 8.12 -0.48
CA ASP A 111 14.77 7.08 -0.23
C ASP A 111 15.70 6.94 -1.44
N ARG A 112 16.95 7.31 -1.23
CA ARG A 112 17.95 7.31 -2.29
C ARG A 112 18.22 5.91 -2.82
N ALA A 113 18.27 4.89 -1.97
CA ALA A 113 18.55 3.53 -2.40
C ALA A 113 17.40 2.97 -3.25
N LEU A 114 16.16 3.25 -2.84
CA LEU A 114 14.98 2.87 -3.60
C LEU A 114 14.92 3.61 -4.96
N LEU A 115 15.19 4.91 -4.96
CA LEU A 115 15.24 5.71 -6.19
C LEU A 115 16.29 5.18 -7.17
N GLU A 116 17.49 4.84 -6.68
CA GLU A 116 18.56 4.26 -7.49
C GLU A 116 18.14 2.91 -8.10
N GLY A 117 17.44 2.06 -7.32
CA GLY A 117 16.83 0.82 -7.82
C GLY A 117 15.83 1.05 -8.94
N PHE A 118 14.86 1.94 -8.74
CA PHE A 118 13.88 2.27 -9.79
C PHE A 118 14.49 2.93 -11.01
N MET A 119 15.53 3.75 -10.84
CA MET A 119 16.26 4.31 -11.98
C MET A 119 16.96 3.22 -12.79
N HIS A 120 17.51 2.20 -12.14
CA HIS A 120 18.10 1.06 -12.83
C HIS A 120 17.04 0.30 -13.65
N GLU A 121 15.91 -0.05 -13.04
CA GLU A 121 14.77 -0.68 -13.70
C GLU A 121 14.22 0.16 -14.88
N ALA A 122 14.07 1.46 -14.67
CA ALA A 122 13.58 2.35 -15.72
C ALA A 122 14.57 2.42 -16.90
N ASN A 123 15.87 2.20 -16.67
CA ASN A 123 16.88 2.13 -17.72
C ASN A 123 16.87 0.79 -18.47
N THR A 124 16.38 -0.29 -17.86
CA THR A 124 16.13 -1.56 -18.57
C THR A 124 14.79 -1.56 -19.31
N GLY A 125 13.89 -0.64 -18.96
CA GLY A 125 12.70 -0.29 -19.72
C GLY A 125 11.39 -0.55 -18.99
N GLU A 126 11.40 -1.18 -17.81
CA GLU A 126 10.21 -1.47 -17.01
C GLU A 126 10.51 -1.26 -15.52
N VAL A 127 9.68 -0.47 -14.84
CA VAL A 127 9.69 -0.29 -13.39
C VAL A 127 8.50 -1.03 -12.80
N VAL A 128 8.72 -1.78 -11.72
CA VAL A 128 7.65 -2.51 -11.03
C VAL A 128 7.38 -1.89 -9.66
N VAL A 129 6.13 -1.52 -9.40
CA VAL A 129 5.68 -0.98 -8.12
C VAL A 129 4.50 -1.76 -7.58
N HIS A 130 4.31 -1.69 -6.27
CA HIS A 130 3.19 -2.28 -5.57
C HIS A 130 2.15 -1.20 -5.28
N ALA A 131 0.91 -1.45 -5.67
CA ALA A 131 -0.24 -0.67 -5.25
C ALA A 131 -0.76 -1.23 -3.94
N THR A 132 -0.76 -0.38 -2.92
CA THR A 132 -1.54 -0.63 -1.73
C THR A 132 -3.02 -0.74 -2.10
N THR A 133 -3.67 -1.80 -1.64
CA THR A 133 -5.11 -1.98 -1.87
C THR A 133 -5.85 -1.06 -0.92
N GLY A 134 -6.11 0.18 -1.37
CA GLY A 134 -7.26 0.92 -0.90
C GLY A 134 -8.50 0.20 -1.44
N ASP A 135 -9.38 -0.25 -0.55
CA ASP A 135 -10.61 -1.02 -0.82
C ASP A 135 -11.69 -0.23 -1.62
N ASP A 136 -11.29 0.61 -2.58
CA ASP A 136 -12.16 1.39 -3.47
C ASP A 136 -12.24 0.77 -4.87
N ALA A 137 -12.21 -0.56 -4.96
CA ALA A 137 -12.69 -1.26 -6.14
C ALA A 137 -14.23 -1.23 -6.15
N THR A 138 -14.83 -0.07 -6.39
CA THR A 138 -16.22 0.00 -6.85
C THR A 138 -16.41 1.18 -7.80
N ALA A 139 -17.08 0.87 -8.92
CA ALA A 139 -17.66 1.76 -9.93
C ALA A 139 -16.74 2.21 -11.08
N GLY A 140 -16.43 1.24 -11.95
CA GLY A 140 -16.00 1.47 -13.33
C GLY A 140 -16.68 0.52 -14.32
N SER A 141 -17.95 0.16 -14.09
CA SER A 141 -18.78 -0.52 -15.09
C SER A 141 -20.23 -0.08 -14.94
N ALA A 142 -20.66 0.82 -15.83
CA ALA A 142 -22.01 0.87 -16.42
C ALA A 142 -22.20 2.16 -17.24
N LYS A 143 -21.88 2.09 -18.53
CA LYS A 143 -22.83 2.25 -19.67
C LYS A 143 -22.13 2.81 -20.91
#